data_AF-A0A444YUN9-F1
#
_entry.id   AF-A0A444YUN9-F1
#
_cell.length_a   1.000
_cell.length_b   1.000
_cell.length_c   1.000
_cell.angle_alpha   90.00
_cell.angle_beta   90.00
_cell.angle_gamma   90.00
#
_symmetry.space_group_name_H-M   'P 1'
#
loop_
_entity.id
_entity.type
_entity.pdbx_description
1 polymer ?
#
loop_
_entity_poly.entity_id
_entity_poly.type
_entity_poly.pdbx_seq_one_letter_code
_entity_poly.pdbx_strand_id
1 'polypeptide(L)'
;MEVKARAPGKIILSGEHAVVHGSTAVAASINLYTYVTLRFSTPSDDQDSLKLVLKDEGLEFSWPTNRIKQEFPESSAEPQSPAPPSCSVESAKSIASLVEGLNIPEAKIAIASGVSAFLWLYTSIHGYYSYKFEISGGECF
;
A
#
# COMPACT_ATOMS: atom_id res chain seq x y z
N MET A 1 5.39 -7.22 -17.98
CA MET A 1 6.46 -7.56 -17.00
C MET A 1 5.81 -7.81 -15.65
N GLU A 2 6.37 -8.68 -14.80
CA GLU A 2 5.83 -8.98 -13.48
C GLU A 2 6.96 -8.99 -12.43
N VAL A 3 6.69 -8.44 -11.25
CA VAL A 3 7.59 -8.44 -10.08
C VAL A 3 6.83 -9.05 -8.90
N LYS A 4 7.49 -9.93 -8.14
CA LYS A 4 6.94 -10.53 -6.93
C LYS A 4 7.78 -10.18 -5.72
N ALA A 5 7.11 -9.88 -4.61
CA ALA A 5 7.72 -9.65 -3.32
C ALA A 5 6.93 -10.37 -2.22
N ARG A 6 7.58 -10.63 -1.08
CA ARG A 6 6.92 -11.16 0.11
C ARG A 6 7.53 -10.58 1.38
N ALA A 7 6.71 -10.43 2.42
CA ALA A 7 7.12 -9.98 3.75
C ALA A 7 6.66 -10.98 4.81
N PRO A 8 7.53 -11.39 5.77
CA PRO A 8 7.13 -12.31 6.83
C PRO A 8 6.32 -11.58 7.92
N GLY A 9 5.44 -12.32 8.58
CA GLY A 9 4.82 -11.93 9.84
C GLY A 9 5.86 -11.92 10.97
N LYS A 10 5.48 -11.34 12.12
CA LYS A 10 6.33 -11.27 13.30
C LYS A 10 5.64 -11.81 14.55
N ILE A 11 6.44 -12.33 15.47
CA ILE A 11 6.04 -12.66 16.84
C ILE A 11 6.95 -11.94 17.82
N ILE A 12 6.46 -11.66 19.03
CA ILE A 12 7.28 -11.14 20.13
C ILE A 12 7.66 -12.34 20.99
N LEU A 13 8.96 -12.59 21.15
CA LEU A 13 9.49 -13.69 21.96
C LEU A 13 9.55 -13.31 23.45
N SER A 14 9.82 -12.04 23.74
CA SER A 14 9.91 -11.52 25.11
C SER A 14 9.71 -10.01 25.14
N GLY A 15 9.19 -9.50 26.26
CA GLY A 15 9.08 -8.06 26.53
C GLY A 15 7.81 -7.39 26.01
N GLU A 16 6.74 -8.15 25.72
CA GLU A 16 5.45 -7.61 25.21
C GLU A 16 4.92 -6.45 26.06
N HIS A 17 4.91 -6.61 27.38
CA HIS A 17 4.46 -5.58 28.32
C HIS A 17 5.60 -4.71 28.87
N ALA A 18 6.86 -5.12 28.69
CA ALA A 18 8.00 -4.36 29.18
C ALA A 18 8.36 -3.20 28.22
N VAL A 19 8.18 -3.41 26.91
CA VAL A 19 8.54 -2.42 25.88
C VAL A 19 7.70 -1.15 25.95
N VAL A 20 6.45 -1.26 26.38
CA VAL A 20 5.58 -0.08 26.59
C VAL A 20 6.06 0.84 27.72
N HIS A 21 6.98 0.36 28.56
CA HIS A 21 7.63 1.13 29.62
C HIS A 21 9.11 1.42 29.33
N GLY A 22 9.53 1.34 28.07
CA GLY A 22 10.89 1.68 27.63
C GLY A 22 11.93 0.57 27.79
N SER A 23 11.51 -0.66 28.11
CA SER A 23 12.43 -1.80 28.15
C SER A 23 12.64 -2.41 26.76
N THR A 24 13.70 -3.21 26.60
CA THR A 24 13.95 -3.94 25.34
C THR A 24 12.99 -5.12 25.19
N ALA A 25 12.52 -5.35 23.97
CA ALA A 25 11.79 -6.55 23.57
C ALA A 25 12.54 -7.29 22.46
N VAL A 26 12.31 -8.60 22.36
CA VAL A 26 12.85 -9.44 21.30
C VAL A 26 11.69 -9.89 20.43
N ALA A 27 11.79 -9.69 19.12
CA ALA A 27 10.83 -10.17 18.14
C ALA A 27 11.53 -11.04 17.09
N ALA A 28 10.79 -11.97 16.51
CA ALA A 28 11.28 -12.85 15.45
C ALA A 28 10.28 -12.87 14.28
N SER A 29 10.80 -13.03 13.07
CA SER A 29 9.98 -13.33 11.89
C SER A 29 9.49 -14.77 11.95
N ILE A 30 8.26 -15.01 11.50
CA ILE A 30 7.71 -16.36 11.35
C ILE A 30 7.57 -16.74 9.88
N ASN A 31 7.48 -18.05 9.61
CA ASN A 31 7.28 -18.62 8.27
C ASN A 31 5.85 -18.44 7.74
N LEU A 32 5.23 -17.29 8.02
CA LEU A 32 3.94 -16.86 7.52
C LEU A 32 4.16 -15.57 6.75
N TYR A 33 3.76 -15.50 5.48
CA TYR A 33 4.12 -14.40 4.60
C TYR A 33 2.91 -13.70 4.03
N THR A 34 3.02 -12.40 3.78
CA THR A 34 2.19 -11.67 2.83
C THR A 34 2.93 -11.58 1.51
N TYR A 35 2.25 -11.91 0.42
CA TYR A 35 2.77 -11.87 -0.94
C TYR A 35 2.16 -10.68 -1.69
N VAL A 36 2.99 -10.04 -2.53
CA VAL A 36 2.56 -9.00 -3.47
C VAL A 36 3.07 -9.37 -4.85
N THR A 37 2.17 -9.34 -5.83
CA THR A 37 2.51 -9.42 -7.25
C THR A 37 2.17 -8.10 -7.92
N LEU A 38 3.18 -7.47 -8.52
CA LEU A 38 3.06 -6.26 -9.32
C LEU A 38 3.12 -6.63 -10.80
N ARG A 39 2.09 -6.29 -11.55
CA ARG A 39 2.06 -6.40 -13.01
C ARG A 39 2.07 -5.02 -13.65
N PHE A 40 2.93 -4.87 -14.64
CA PHE A 40 3.02 -3.69 -15.48
C PHE A 40 1.92 -3.79 -16.54
N SER A 41 1.06 -2.77 -16.64
CA SER A 41 0.02 -2.73 -17.67
C SER A 41 0.66 -2.78 -19.06
N THR A 42 0.09 -3.58 -19.95
CA THR A 42 0.54 -3.66 -21.33
C THR A 42 -0.22 -2.65 -22.20
N PRO A 43 0.31 -2.21 -23.35
CA PRO A 43 -0.41 -1.28 -24.25
C PRO A 43 -1.76 -1.81 -24.76
N SER A 44 -2.00 -3.12 -24.66
CA SER A 44 -3.28 -3.76 -24.96
C SER A 44 -4.27 -3.78 -23.80
N ASP A 45 -3.82 -3.47 -22.58
CA ASP A 45 -4.71 -3.21 -21.46
C ASP A 45 -5.20 -1.77 -21.58
N ASP A 46 -6.35 -1.59 -22.24
CA ASP A 46 -7.03 -0.30 -22.53
C ASP A 46 -7.34 0.60 -21.31
N GLN A 47 -6.83 0.28 -20.12
CA GLN A 47 -7.12 1.01 -18.88
C GLN A 47 -5.84 1.56 -18.25
N ASP A 48 -5.60 2.85 -18.47
CA ASP A 48 -4.62 3.68 -17.76
C ASP A 48 -5.07 3.90 -16.30
N SER A 49 -5.03 2.82 -15.52
CA SER A 49 -5.51 2.76 -14.14
C SER A 49 -4.55 1.99 -13.24
N LEU A 50 -4.47 2.45 -11.99
CA LEU A 50 -3.88 1.73 -10.88
C LEU A 50 -4.93 0.79 -10.28
N LYS A 51 -4.62 -0.50 -10.21
CA LYS A 51 -5.49 -1.52 -9.59
C LYS A 51 -4.83 -2.13 -8.36
N LEU A 52 -5.58 -2.23 -7.27
CA LEU A 52 -5.18 -2.89 -6.03
C LEU A 52 -6.20 -4.00 -5.71
N VAL A 53 -5.75 -5.24 -5.71
CA VAL A 53 -6.57 -6.42 -5.40
C VAL A 53 -6.10 -7.02 -4.08
N LEU A 54 -6.98 -7.04 -3.08
CA LEU A 54 -6.77 -7.70 -1.79
C LEU A 54 -7.52 -9.04 -1.82
N LYS A 55 -6.81 -10.12 -2.20
CA LYS A 55 -7.44 -11.42 -2.51
C LYS A 55 -8.15 -12.04 -1.31
N ASP A 56 -7.51 -12.05 -0.15
CA ASP A 56 -8.07 -12.66 1.06
C ASP A 56 -9.31 -11.92 1.56
N GLU A 57 -9.39 -10.62 1.25
CA GLU A 57 -10.52 -9.77 1.62
C GLU A 57 -11.63 -9.74 0.57
N GLY A 58 -11.37 -10.27 -0.63
CA GLY A 58 -12.29 -10.19 -1.77
C GLY A 58 -12.54 -8.76 -2.25
N LEU A 59 -11.57 -7.86 -2.10
CA LEU A 59 -11.71 -6.44 -2.45
C LEU A 59 -10.82 -6.07 -3.64
N GLU A 60 -11.37 -5.26 -4.54
CA GLU A 60 -10.65 -4.69 -5.67
C GLU A 60 -10.93 -3.19 -5.74
N PHE A 61 -9.86 -2.41 -5.84
CA PHE A 61 -9.90 -0.96 -5.99
C PHE A 61 -9.20 -0.55 -7.28
N SER A 62 -9.76 0.43 -7.97
CA SER A 62 -9.24 0.91 -9.25
C SER A 62 -9.33 2.43 -9.32
N TRP A 63 -8.21 3.08 -9.63
CA TRP A 63 -8.14 4.53 -9.81
C TRP A 63 -7.57 4.86 -11.17
N PRO A 64 -8.23 5.72 -11.97
CA PRO A 64 -7.64 6.26 -13.18
C PRO A 64 -6.36 7.02 -12.84
N THR A 65 -5.28 6.75 -13.55
CA THR A 65 -3.96 7.37 -13.28
C THR A 65 -4.02 8.89 -13.42
N ASN A 66 -4.86 9.40 -14.33
CA ASN A 66 -5.13 10.83 -14.48
C ASN A 66 -5.79 11.47 -13.26
N ARG A 67 -6.69 10.76 -12.58
CA ARG A 67 -7.33 11.27 -11.34
C ARG A 67 -6.29 11.41 -10.24
N ILE A 68 -5.39 10.43 -10.10
CA ILE A 68 -4.31 10.49 -9.12
C ILE A 68 -3.37 11.67 -9.43
N LYS A 69 -3.01 11.90 -10.70
CA LYS A 69 -2.19 13.05 -11.10
C LYS A 69 -2.84 14.40 -10.78
N GLN A 70 -4.15 14.53 -10.95
CA GLN A 70 -4.89 15.75 -10.65
C GLN A 70 -4.92 16.09 -9.15
N GLU A 71 -4.97 15.07 -8.30
CA GLU A 71 -4.94 15.22 -6.84
C GLU A 71 -3.53 15.51 -6.30
N PHE A 72 -2.49 15.22 -7.10
CA PHE A 72 -1.08 15.49 -6.75
C PHE A 72 -0.32 16.25 -7.85
N PRO A 73 -0.73 17.49 -8.18
CA PRO A 73 -0.10 18.26 -9.26
C PRO A 73 1.34 18.69 -8.96
N GLU A 74 1.76 18.70 -7.68
CA GLU A 74 3.04 19.25 -7.23
C GLU A 74 4.20 18.25 -7.06
N SER A 75 4.05 16.97 -7.43
CA SER A 75 5.17 16.01 -7.28
C SER A 75 6.20 16.03 -8.42
N SER A 76 6.32 17.15 -9.16
CA SER A 76 7.37 17.36 -10.16
C SER A 76 8.76 17.64 -9.56
N ALA A 77 8.94 17.42 -8.26
CA ALA A 77 10.26 17.45 -7.65
C ALA A 77 10.97 16.12 -7.94
N GLU A 78 12.13 16.22 -8.59
CA GLU A 78 13.07 15.11 -8.78
C GLU A 78 13.30 14.35 -7.46
N PRO A 79 13.62 13.04 -7.50
CA PRO A 79 13.86 12.25 -6.31
C PRO A 79 15.11 12.77 -5.57
N GLN A 80 14.93 13.71 -4.63
CA GLN A 80 16.02 14.30 -3.85
C GLN A 80 16.47 13.42 -2.68
N SER A 81 15.89 12.22 -2.50
CA SER A 81 16.29 11.28 -1.44
C SER A 81 15.74 9.88 -1.71
N PRO A 82 16.44 8.80 -1.31
CA PRO A 82 15.93 7.42 -1.38
C PRO A 82 14.80 7.12 -0.38
N ALA A 83 14.52 8.03 0.57
CA ALA A 83 13.40 7.89 1.50
C ALA A 83 12.17 8.69 1.01
N PRO A 84 10.95 8.13 1.13
CA PRO A 84 9.74 8.88 0.80
C PRO A 84 9.64 10.13 1.70
N PRO A 85 9.21 11.29 1.15
CA PRO A 85 9.04 12.50 1.94
C PRO A 85 8.03 12.29 3.08
N SER A 86 8.02 13.18 4.07
CA SER A 86 6.96 13.21 5.07
C SER A 86 5.62 13.55 4.40
N CYS A 87 4.56 12.82 4.73
CA CYS A 87 3.21 13.12 4.23
C CYS A 87 2.73 14.47 4.78
N SER A 88 2.54 15.46 3.90
CA SER A 88 1.96 16.75 4.28
C SER A 88 0.45 16.62 4.57
N VAL A 89 -0.14 17.64 5.19
CA VAL A 89 -1.58 17.68 5.47
C VAL A 89 -2.40 17.72 4.17
N GLU A 90 -1.91 18.43 3.16
CA GLU A 90 -2.51 18.55 1.83
C GLU A 90 -2.47 17.21 1.09
N SER A 91 -1.34 16.51 1.17
CA SER A 91 -1.18 15.16 0.62
C SER A 91 -2.17 14.20 1.28
N ALA A 92 -2.28 14.22 2.61
CA ALA A 92 -3.21 13.38 3.35
C ALA A 92 -4.68 13.63 2.96
N LYS A 93 -5.08 14.89 2.75
CA LYS A 93 -6.43 15.24 2.27
C LYS A 93 -6.70 14.72 0.86
N SER A 94 -5.71 14.82 -0.02
CA SER A 94 -5.80 14.33 -1.41
C SER A 94 -5.95 12.81 -1.44
N ILE A 95 -5.21 12.09 -0.58
CA ILE A 95 -5.40 10.65 -0.38
C ILE A 95 -6.79 10.33 0.16
N ALA A 96 -7.26 11.07 1.18
CA ALA A 96 -8.57 10.85 1.77
C ALA A 96 -9.69 10.99 0.72
N SER A 97 -9.63 12.00 -0.14
CA SER A 97 -10.55 12.18 -1.29
C SER A 97 -10.57 10.96 -2.23
N LEU A 98 -9.41 10.34 -2.49
CA LEU A 98 -9.30 9.14 -3.31
C LEU A 98 -9.88 7.88 -2.64
N VAL A 99 -9.91 7.85 -1.30
CA VAL A 99 -10.37 6.70 -0.50
C VAL A 99 -11.85 6.81 -0.12
N GLU A 100 -12.38 8.02 0.11
CA GLU A 100 -13.81 8.25 0.42
C GLU A 100 -14.76 7.70 -0.65
N GLY A 101 -14.32 7.68 -1.91
CA GLY A 101 -15.09 7.13 -3.03
C GLY A 101 -15.11 5.60 -3.11
N LEU A 102 -14.44 4.89 -2.20
CA LEU A 102 -14.38 3.43 -2.22
C LEU A 102 -15.51 2.81 -1.39
N ASN A 103 -16.17 1.80 -1.96
CA ASN A 103 -17.18 1.00 -1.27
C ASN A 103 -16.54 -0.02 -0.31
N ILE A 104 -15.84 0.46 0.72
CA ILE A 104 -15.25 -0.39 1.75
C ILE A 104 -16.37 -0.77 2.76
N PRO A 105 -16.62 -2.07 3.00
CA PRO A 105 -17.59 -2.48 4.02
C PRO A 105 -17.21 -1.95 5.41
N GLU A 106 -18.21 -1.53 6.20
CA GLU A 106 -17.99 -0.98 7.56
C GLU A 106 -17.21 -1.96 8.45
N ALA A 107 -17.48 -3.27 8.33
CA ALA A 107 -16.75 -4.33 9.04
C ALA A 107 -15.25 -4.38 8.71
N LYS A 108 -14.81 -3.75 7.62
CA LYS A 108 -13.43 -3.71 7.13
C LYS A 108 -12.87 -2.28 7.07
N ILE A 109 -13.44 -1.34 7.82
CA ILE A 109 -13.05 0.08 7.77
C ILE A 109 -11.56 0.32 8.03
N ALA A 110 -10.90 -0.56 8.79
CA ALA A 110 -9.46 -0.53 9.01
C ALA A 110 -8.64 -0.59 7.70
N ILE A 111 -9.15 -1.26 6.65
CA ILE A 111 -8.51 -1.35 5.34
C ILE A 111 -8.33 0.03 4.70
N ALA A 112 -9.23 0.99 4.96
CA ALA A 112 -9.13 2.34 4.43
C ALA A 112 -7.78 2.98 4.77
N SER A 113 -7.31 2.82 6.01
CA SER A 113 -5.99 3.32 6.43
C SER A 113 -4.83 2.66 5.67
N GLY A 114 -4.93 1.36 5.39
CA GLY A 114 -3.94 0.61 4.62
C GLY A 114 -3.92 1.05 3.15
N VAL A 115 -5.08 1.29 2.55
CA VAL A 115 -5.21 1.82 1.19
C VAL A 115 -4.62 3.23 1.11
N SER A 116 -4.87 4.08 2.10
CA SER A 116 -4.27 5.41 2.18
C SER A 116 -2.75 5.35 2.21
N ALA A 117 -2.16 4.49 3.05
CA ALA A 117 -0.72 4.29 3.11
C ALA A 117 -0.15 3.75 1.79
N PHE A 118 -0.85 2.83 1.13
CA PHE A 118 -0.48 2.31 -0.18
C PHE A 118 -0.45 3.43 -1.24
N LEU A 119 -1.49 4.25 -1.33
CA LEU A 119 -1.56 5.35 -2.29
C LEU A 119 -0.43 6.36 -2.07
N TRP A 120 -0.14 6.70 -0.80
CA TRP A 120 1.00 7.58 -0.47
C TRP A 120 2.34 7.05 -0.98
N LEU A 121 2.63 5.77 -0.70
CA LEU A 121 3.89 5.16 -1.12
C LEU A 121 3.97 5.03 -2.64
N TYR A 122 2.85 4.68 -3.29
CA TYR A 122 2.77 4.60 -4.74
C TYR A 122 3.05 5.96 -5.42
N THR A 123 2.41 7.03 -4.97
CA THR A 123 2.62 8.38 -5.54
C THR A 123 4.03 8.90 -5.25
N SER A 124 4.55 8.65 -4.04
CA SER A 124 5.87 9.12 -3.62
C SER A 124 7.04 8.41 -4.31
N ILE A 125 6.89 7.13 -4.68
CA ILE A 125 8.00 6.31 -5.20
C ILE A 125 7.93 6.17 -6.73
N HIS A 126 6.74 5.91 -7.28
CA HIS A 126 6.62 5.43 -8.65
C HIS A 126 6.11 6.47 -9.65
N GLY A 127 5.58 7.62 -9.25
CA GLY A 127 5.31 8.71 -10.20
C GLY A 127 4.23 8.42 -11.25
N TYR A 128 3.12 7.79 -10.84
CA TYR A 128 1.87 7.67 -11.63
C TYR A 128 1.92 6.77 -12.88
N TYR A 129 2.36 5.52 -12.74
CA TYR A 129 2.26 4.50 -13.80
C TYR A 129 1.12 3.51 -13.57
N SER A 130 0.52 3.04 -14.66
CA SER A 130 -0.53 2.04 -14.60
C SER A 130 0.02 0.66 -14.21
N TYR A 131 -0.45 0.17 -13.07
CA TYR A 131 -0.01 -1.05 -12.43
C TYR A 131 -1.20 -1.82 -11.86
N LYS A 132 -1.07 -3.15 -11.84
CA LYS A 132 -1.93 -4.03 -11.06
C LYS A 132 -1.15 -4.67 -9.93
N PHE A 133 -1.55 -4.36 -8.70
CA PHE A 133 -1.06 -4.96 -7.47
C PHE A 133 -2.05 -6.03 -7.01
N GLU A 134 -1.56 -7.25 -6.78
CA GLU A 134 -2.31 -8.33 -6.17
C GLU A 134 -1.65 -8.74 -4.86
N ILE A 135 -2.37 -8.60 -3.74
CA ILE A 135 -1.91 -8.92 -2.39
C ILE A 135 -2.66 -10.15 -1.88
N SER A 136 -1.93 -11.10 -1.30
CA SER A 136 -2.50 -12.29 -0.65
C SER A 136 -1.62 -12.78 0.50
N GLY A 137 -2.24 -13.35 1.51
CA GLY A 137 -1.60 -14.06 2.60
C GLY A 137 -1.13 -15.44 2.16
N GLY A 138 -0.08 -15.93 2.82
CA GLY A 138 0.28 -17.33 2.83
C GLY A 138 -0.53 -18.08 3.88
N GLU A 139 -0.76 -19.36 3.64
CA GLU A 139 -1.29 -20.26 4.66
C GLU A 139 -0.16 -20.75 5.56
N CYS A 140 -0.39 -20.82 6.88
CA CYS A 140 0.50 -21.53 7.80
C CYS A 140 0.33 -23.03 7.54
N PHE A 141 1.41 -23.71 7.13
CA PHE A 141 1.53 -25.17 7.17
C PHE A 141 2.31 -25.60 8.39
#